data_AF-A0A7X3FSG8-F1
#
_entry.id   AF-A0A7X3FSG8-F1
#
_cell.length_a   1.000
_cell.length_b   1.000
_cell.length_c   1.000
_cell.angle_alpha   90.00
_cell.angle_beta   90.00
_cell.angle_gamma   90.00
#
_symmetry.space_group_name_H-M   'P 1'
#
loop_
_entity.id
_entity.type
_entity.pdbx_description
1 polymer ?
#
loop_
_entity_poly.entity_id
_entity_poly.type
_entity_poly.pdbx_seq_one_letter_code
_entity_poly.pdbx_strand_id
1 'polypeptide(L)'
;MQNFAKLIAIARREAGAMQAEDVVQDALLVAIEQGRADLDDQANLRWLSGVVRNKARMSARAARRRRHRDGLWHEAGRAEPASPGAAPAEVLADLPKALRVVAALVLTGHNRREIAYLLNLPDTALRQRISALKRHLVARGLAAPEELSGLHLDLAYGRIRDVLLPALLRHGGSFASHDPDGHLFVVRRSQSGTPRQ
;
A
#
# COMPACT_ATOMS: atom_id res chain seq x y z
N MET A 1 -4.58 -15.98 -38.63
CA MET A 1 -5.61 -15.42 -37.71
C MET A 1 -5.81 -16.21 -36.41
N GLN A 2 -5.75 -17.55 -36.38
CA GLN A 2 -5.96 -18.34 -35.13
C GLN A 2 -4.98 -17.99 -33.99
N ASN A 3 -3.72 -17.72 -34.31
CA ASN A 3 -2.69 -17.42 -33.30
C ASN A 3 -2.94 -16.06 -32.60
N PHE A 4 -3.39 -15.05 -33.36
CA PHE A 4 -3.80 -13.77 -32.79
C PHE A 4 -5.00 -13.91 -31.84
N ALA A 5 -6.01 -14.70 -32.21
CA ALA A 5 -7.17 -14.98 -31.36
C ALA A 5 -6.77 -15.66 -30.03
N LYS A 6 -5.77 -16.54 -30.04
CA LYS A 6 -5.21 -17.15 -28.81
C LYS A 6 -4.58 -16.09 -27.89
N LEU A 7 -3.83 -15.14 -28.44
CA LEU A 7 -3.21 -14.06 -27.65
C LEU A 7 -4.28 -13.15 -27.03
N ILE A 8 -5.32 -12.79 -27.79
CA ILE A 8 -6.48 -12.03 -27.29
C ILE A 8 -7.19 -12.80 -26.17
N ALA A 9 -7.41 -14.11 -26.31
CA ALA A 9 -8.02 -14.91 -25.26
C ALA A 9 -7.21 -14.92 -23.95
N ILE A 10 -5.87 -14.97 -24.05
CA ILE A 10 -4.98 -14.86 -22.89
C ILE A 10 -5.11 -13.46 -22.25
N ALA A 11 -5.06 -12.39 -23.04
CA ALA A 11 -5.16 -11.04 -22.54
C ALA A 11 -6.52 -10.77 -21.87
N ARG A 12 -7.62 -11.23 -22.47
CA ARG A 12 -8.98 -11.14 -21.90
C ARG A 12 -9.09 -11.84 -20.55
N ARG A 13 -8.50 -13.03 -20.40
CA ARG A 13 -8.55 -13.78 -19.14
C ARG A 13 -7.81 -13.06 -18.02
N GLU A 14 -6.70 -12.39 -18.32
CA GLU A 14 -5.82 -11.82 -17.28
C GLU A 14 -6.12 -10.33 -16.99
N ALA A 15 -6.56 -9.55 -17.97
CA ALA A 15 -6.82 -8.11 -17.84
C ALA A 15 -8.29 -7.70 -18.06
N GLY A 16 -9.13 -8.60 -18.58
CA GLY A 16 -10.51 -8.29 -18.96
C GLY A 16 -10.64 -7.83 -20.42
N ALA A 17 -11.88 -7.81 -20.91
CA ALA A 17 -12.18 -7.57 -22.32
C ALA A 17 -11.70 -6.20 -22.82
N MET A 18 -11.88 -5.15 -22.02
CA MET A 18 -11.58 -3.77 -22.38
C MET A 18 -10.09 -3.47 -22.55
N GLN A 19 -9.19 -4.23 -21.92
CA GLN A 19 -7.74 -4.00 -22.02
C GLN A 19 -7.04 -5.00 -22.96
N ALA A 20 -7.77 -5.98 -23.49
CA ALA A 20 -7.16 -7.13 -24.15
C ALA A 20 -6.46 -6.78 -25.48
N GLU A 21 -7.07 -5.90 -26.27
CA GLU A 21 -6.55 -5.49 -27.57
C GLU A 21 -5.26 -4.67 -27.42
N ASP A 22 -5.28 -3.64 -26.57
CA ASP A 22 -4.11 -2.81 -26.24
C ASP A 22 -2.93 -3.66 -25.75
N VAL A 23 -3.19 -4.60 -24.84
CA VAL A 23 -2.16 -5.49 -24.29
C VAL A 23 -1.51 -6.35 -25.37
N VAL A 24 -2.30 -6.85 -26.32
CA VAL A 24 -1.78 -7.65 -27.44
C VAL A 24 -1.01 -6.77 -28.42
N GLN A 25 -1.49 -5.56 -28.71
CA GLN A 25 -0.78 -4.60 -29.55
C GLN A 25 0.60 -4.26 -28.96
N ASP A 26 0.65 -3.93 -27.68
CA ASP A 26 1.90 -3.68 -26.94
C ASP A 26 2.86 -4.87 -26.97
N ALA A 27 2.33 -6.09 -26.90
CA ALA A 27 3.15 -7.31 -26.96
C ALA A 27 3.70 -7.56 -28.37
N LEU A 28 2.93 -7.24 -29.41
CA LEU A 28 3.36 -7.34 -30.81
C LEU A 28 4.47 -6.34 -31.13
N LEU A 29 4.39 -5.11 -30.61
CA LEU A 29 5.48 -4.15 -30.73
C LEU A 29 6.79 -4.70 -30.15
N VAL A 30 6.73 -5.28 -28.95
CA VAL A 30 7.90 -5.94 -28.33
C VAL A 30 8.40 -7.12 -29.17
N ALA A 31 7.51 -7.87 -29.83
CA ALA A 31 7.91 -8.95 -30.73
C ALA A 31 8.67 -8.43 -31.97
N ILE A 32 8.23 -7.31 -32.55
CA ILE A 32 8.90 -6.66 -33.69
C ILE A 32 10.29 -6.17 -33.26
N GLU A 33 10.39 -5.46 -32.13
CA GLU A 33 11.67 -4.94 -31.60
C GLU A 33 12.69 -6.06 -31.34
N GLN A 34 12.23 -7.24 -30.96
CA GLN A 34 13.08 -8.40 -30.68
C GLN A 34 13.32 -9.30 -31.90
N GLY A 35 12.83 -8.92 -33.08
CA GLY A 35 12.96 -9.71 -34.31
C GLY A 35 12.17 -11.03 -34.29
N ARG A 36 11.12 -11.12 -33.48
CA ARG A 36 10.29 -12.31 -33.23
C ARG A 36 8.85 -12.13 -33.73
N ALA A 37 8.66 -11.37 -34.80
CA ALA A 37 7.33 -11.04 -35.33
C ALA A 37 6.65 -12.20 -36.09
N ASP A 38 7.39 -13.24 -36.45
CA ASP A 38 6.82 -14.45 -37.06
C ASP A 38 5.98 -15.23 -36.04
N LEU A 39 4.66 -15.18 -36.23
CA LEU A 39 3.67 -15.81 -35.36
C LEU A 39 3.37 -17.28 -35.75
N ASP A 40 3.90 -17.76 -36.86
CA ASP A 40 3.75 -19.15 -37.30
C ASP A 40 4.83 -20.04 -36.66
N ASP A 41 5.98 -19.45 -36.30
CA ASP A 41 6.96 -20.07 -35.43
C ASP A 41 6.39 -20.30 -34.01
N GLN A 42 6.32 -21.57 -33.61
CA GLN A 42 5.83 -22.01 -32.31
C GLN A 42 6.70 -21.51 -31.15
N ALA A 43 8.01 -21.33 -31.33
CA ALA A 43 8.89 -20.81 -30.29
C ALA A 43 8.58 -19.34 -29.99
N ASN A 44 8.43 -18.53 -31.04
CA ASN A 44 8.01 -17.13 -30.93
C ASN A 44 6.60 -17.00 -30.34
N LEU A 45 5.66 -17.85 -30.76
CA LEU A 45 4.30 -17.84 -30.22
C LEU A 45 4.25 -18.15 -28.71
N ARG A 46 5.04 -19.13 -28.25
CA ARG A 46 5.13 -19.47 -26.81
C ARG A 46 5.74 -18.34 -26.00
N TRP A 47 6.81 -17.74 -26.51
CA TRP A 47 7.46 -16.59 -25.89
C TRP A 47 6.49 -15.40 -25.81
N LEU A 48 5.83 -15.06 -26.92
CA LEU A 48 4.89 -13.95 -27.00
C LEU A 48 3.66 -14.16 -26.12
N SER A 49 3.17 -15.40 -25.99
CA SER A 49 2.11 -15.75 -25.03
C SER A 49 2.52 -15.45 -23.59
N GLY A 50 3.81 -15.60 -23.26
CA GLY A 50 4.38 -15.19 -21.98
C GLY A 50 4.41 -13.68 -21.81
N VAL A 51 4.84 -12.95 -22.85
CA VAL A 51 4.87 -11.47 -22.87
C VAL A 51 3.46 -10.90 -22.68
N VAL A 52 2.47 -11.39 -23.44
CA VAL A 52 1.06 -10.99 -23.33
C VAL A 52 0.55 -11.21 -21.90
N ARG A 53 0.82 -12.36 -21.29
CA ARG A 53 0.40 -12.66 -19.91
C ARG A 53 1.02 -11.69 -18.90
N ASN A 54 2.29 -11.34 -19.05
CA ASN A 54 2.97 -10.40 -18.17
C ASN A 54 2.42 -8.97 -18.32
N LYS A 55 2.23 -8.50 -19.56
CA LYS A 55 1.64 -7.19 -19.85
C LYS A 55 0.18 -7.11 -19.38
N ALA A 56 -0.62 -8.15 -19.60
CA ALA A 56 -2.00 -8.21 -19.12
C ALA A 56 -2.07 -8.09 -17.60
N ARG A 57 -1.24 -8.83 -16.87
CA ARG A 57 -1.16 -8.75 -15.39
C ARG A 57 -0.72 -7.38 -14.92
N MET A 58 0.24 -6.75 -15.60
CA MET A 58 0.68 -5.39 -15.27
C MET A 58 -0.47 -4.39 -15.48
N SER A 59 -1.19 -4.48 -16.60
CA SER A 59 -2.36 -3.65 -16.91
C SER A 59 -3.49 -3.84 -15.89
N ALA A 60 -3.82 -5.10 -15.54
CA ALA A 60 -4.81 -5.41 -14.52
C ALA A 60 -4.45 -4.83 -13.15
N ARG A 61 -3.17 -4.93 -12.75
CA ARG A 61 -2.68 -4.32 -11.51
C ARG A 61 -2.78 -2.80 -11.56
N ALA A 62 -2.42 -2.17 -12.68
CA ALA A 62 -2.53 -0.73 -12.86
C ALA A 62 -3.98 -0.24 -12.84
N ALA A 63 -4.90 -0.97 -13.47
CA ALA A 63 -6.33 -0.69 -13.44
C ALA A 63 -6.91 -0.83 -12.02
N ARG A 64 -6.51 -1.87 -11.27
CA ARG A 64 -6.88 -2.03 -9.86
C ARG A 64 -6.36 -0.88 -9.00
N ARG A 65 -5.10 -0.46 -9.18
CA ARG A 65 -4.54 0.72 -8.50
C ARG A 65 -5.30 1.99 -8.85
N ARG A 66 -5.63 2.20 -10.13
CA ARG A 66 -6.41 3.36 -10.59
C ARG A 66 -7.79 3.38 -9.94
N ARG A 67 -8.53 2.26 -9.96
CA ARG A 67 -9.84 2.16 -9.31
C ARG A 67 -9.77 2.38 -7.80
N HIS A 68 -8.70 1.92 -7.13
CA HIS A 68 -8.49 2.20 -5.71
C HIS A 68 -8.29 3.70 -5.46
N ARG A 69 -7.43 4.36 -6.25
CA ARG A 69 -7.29 5.82 -6.18
C ARG A 69 -8.62 6.51 -6.44
N ASP A 70 -9.25 6.26 -7.58
CA ASP A 70 -10.47 6.95 -8.00
C ASP A 70 -11.66 6.63 -7.07
N GLY A 71 -11.70 5.41 -6.51
CA GLY A 71 -12.66 5.00 -5.49
C GLY A 71 -12.46 5.75 -4.18
N LEU A 72 -11.21 5.89 -3.71
CA LEU A 72 -10.88 6.75 -2.56
C LEU A 72 -11.21 8.22 -2.81
N TRP A 73 -11.03 8.74 -4.03
CA TRP A 73 -11.49 10.09 -4.40
C TRP A 73 -13.02 10.20 -4.37
N HIS A 74 -13.74 9.17 -4.82
CA HIS A 74 -15.20 9.17 -4.82
C HIS A 74 -15.79 8.99 -3.41
N GLU A 75 -15.15 8.21 -2.55
CA GLU A 75 -15.49 8.05 -1.12
C GLU A 75 -15.14 9.31 -0.32
N ALA A 76 -13.99 9.95 -0.59
CA ALA A 76 -13.63 11.24 0.01
C ALA A 76 -14.60 12.37 -0.38
N GLY A 77 -15.20 12.31 -1.56
CA GLY A 77 -16.24 13.24 -2.02
C GLY A 77 -17.67 12.92 -1.57
N ARG A 78 -17.92 11.70 -1.05
CA ARG A 78 -19.23 11.24 -0.53
C ARG A 78 -19.25 11.07 0.99
N ALA A 79 -18.24 11.57 1.70
CA ALA A 79 -18.38 11.74 3.13
C ALA A 79 -19.53 12.74 3.38
N GLU A 80 -20.73 12.22 3.64
CA GLU A 80 -21.76 12.91 4.41
C GLU A 80 -21.05 13.60 5.58
N PRO A 81 -21.32 14.89 5.86
CA PRO A 81 -20.68 15.55 6.99
C PRO A 81 -21.01 14.72 8.23
N ALA A 82 -20.01 14.01 8.73
CA ALA A 82 -20.11 13.33 10.00
C ALA A 82 -20.60 14.39 10.98
N SER A 83 -21.76 14.13 11.59
CA SER A 83 -22.26 14.94 12.71
C SER A 83 -21.07 15.26 13.61
N PRO A 84 -20.90 16.51 14.09
CA PRO A 84 -19.70 16.94 14.80
C PRO A 84 -19.61 16.23 16.16
N GLY A 85 -19.24 14.96 16.13
CA GLY A 85 -18.67 14.25 17.25
C GLY A 85 -17.33 14.90 17.53
N ALA A 86 -17.11 15.21 18.80
CA ALA A 86 -15.95 15.92 19.33
C ALA A 86 -14.69 15.64 18.50
N ALA A 87 -14.03 16.71 18.05
CA ALA A 87 -12.83 16.59 17.24
C ALA A 87 -11.85 15.61 17.92
N PRO A 88 -11.15 14.73 17.19
CA PRO A 88 -10.23 13.74 17.78
C PRO A 88 -9.23 14.34 18.78
N ALA A 89 -8.90 15.63 18.62
CA ALA A 89 -8.09 16.41 19.55
C ALA A 89 -8.73 16.60 20.95
N GLU A 90 -10.04 16.81 21.05
CA GLU A 90 -10.78 16.99 22.30
C GLU A 90 -10.90 15.67 23.09
N VAL A 91 -11.04 14.55 22.37
CA VAL A 91 -11.03 13.21 22.97
C VAL A 91 -9.65 12.88 23.57
N LEU A 92 -8.57 13.35 22.94
CA LEU A 92 -7.20 13.13 23.36
C LEU A 92 -6.71 14.07 24.48
N ALA A 93 -7.33 15.24 24.65
CA ALA A 93 -6.90 16.24 25.62
C ALA A 93 -6.99 15.75 27.08
N ASP A 94 -8.09 15.07 27.43
CA ASP A 94 -8.37 14.66 28.83
C ASP A 94 -7.70 13.33 29.22
N LEU A 95 -7.04 12.66 28.27
CA LEU A 95 -6.33 11.41 28.53
C LEU A 95 -5.06 11.67 29.36
N PRO A 96 -4.77 10.85 30.39
CA PRO A 96 -3.45 10.81 31.01
C PRO A 96 -2.35 10.65 29.96
N LYS A 97 -1.21 11.34 30.13
CA LYS A 97 -0.11 11.39 29.14
C LYS A 97 0.28 10.02 28.58
N ALA A 98 0.37 9.00 29.43
CA ALA A 98 0.70 7.63 29.02
C ALA A 98 -0.36 6.99 28.12
N LEU A 99 -1.64 7.29 28.32
CA LEU A 99 -2.74 6.78 27.49
C LEU A 99 -2.88 7.59 26.20
N ARG A 100 -2.62 8.90 26.24
CA ARG A 100 -2.62 9.77 25.05
C ARG A 100 -1.59 9.33 24.02
N VAL A 101 -0.38 8.97 24.46
CA VAL A 101 0.66 8.45 23.57
C VAL A 101 0.25 7.11 22.95
N VAL A 102 -0.34 6.20 23.74
CA VAL A 102 -0.84 4.92 23.22
C VAL A 102 -1.98 5.15 22.23
N ALA A 103 -2.93 6.03 22.53
CA ALA A 103 -4.03 6.38 21.64
C ALA A 103 -3.52 6.99 20.33
N ALA A 104 -2.56 7.91 20.38
CA ALA A 104 -1.93 8.48 19.18
C ALA A 104 -1.22 7.42 18.33
N LEU A 105 -0.51 6.47 18.96
CA LEU A 105 0.14 5.38 18.23
C LEU A 105 -0.88 4.44 17.57
N VAL A 106 -1.99 4.15 18.24
CA VAL A 106 -3.07 3.33 17.64
C VAL A 106 -3.75 4.07 16.50
N LEU A 107 -4.07 5.36 16.66
CA LEU A 107 -4.67 6.20 15.61
C LEU A 107 -3.75 6.38 14.39
N THR A 108 -2.43 6.26 14.59
CA THR A 108 -1.43 6.27 13.51
C THR A 108 -1.12 4.87 12.96
N GLY A 109 -1.86 3.83 13.39
CA GLY A 109 -1.81 2.49 12.82
C GLY A 109 -0.80 1.52 13.43
N HIS A 110 -0.16 1.87 14.55
CA HIS A 110 0.82 0.98 15.15
C HIS A 110 0.16 -0.25 15.77
N ASN A 111 0.72 -1.43 15.50
CA ASN A 111 0.24 -2.66 16.10
C ASN A 111 0.79 -2.84 17.53
N ARG A 112 0.25 -3.82 18.24
CA ARG A 112 0.58 -4.10 19.65
C ARG A 112 2.08 -4.33 19.89
N ARG A 113 2.78 -5.01 18.98
CA ARG A 113 4.22 -5.31 19.13
C ARG A 113 5.06 -4.06 18.91
N GLU A 114 4.68 -3.23 17.94
CA GLU A 114 5.34 -1.95 17.66
C GLU A 114 5.17 -0.96 18.80
N ILE A 115 3.97 -0.83 19.36
CA ILE A 115 3.71 0.04 20.52
C ILE A 115 4.54 -0.41 21.73
N ALA A 116 4.59 -1.72 22.00
CA ALA A 116 5.42 -2.26 23.09
C ALA A 116 6.89 -1.92 22.89
N TYR A 117 7.39 -2.08 21.66
CA TYR A 117 8.76 -1.78 21.31
C TYR A 117 9.09 -0.27 21.40
N LEU A 118 8.28 0.60 20.80
CA LEU A 118 8.49 2.04 20.76
C LEU A 118 8.41 2.69 22.13
N LEU A 119 7.52 2.19 22.99
CA LEU A 119 7.36 2.69 24.35
C LEU A 119 8.24 1.96 25.38
N ASN A 120 9.04 0.99 24.92
CA ASN A 120 9.86 0.10 25.75
C ASN A 120 9.05 -0.49 26.92
N LEU A 121 7.89 -1.07 26.62
CA LEU A 121 6.97 -1.60 27.62
C LEU A 121 6.96 -3.13 27.64
N PRO A 122 6.91 -3.75 28.83
CA PRO A 122 6.56 -5.14 28.94
C PRO A 122 5.10 -5.34 28.52
N ASP A 123 4.84 -6.56 28.07
CA ASP A 123 3.56 -7.02 27.53
C ASP A 123 2.35 -6.75 28.46
N THR A 124 2.58 -6.92 29.76
CA THR A 124 1.60 -6.67 30.84
C THR A 124 1.26 -5.19 30.97
N ALA A 125 2.25 -4.29 30.90
CA ALA A 125 2.04 -2.86 30.99
C ALA A 125 1.26 -2.32 29.78
N LEU A 126 1.52 -2.86 28.58
CA LEU A 126 0.75 -2.50 27.39
C LEU A 126 -0.71 -2.93 27.51
N ARG A 127 -0.99 -4.15 27.98
CA ARG A 127 -2.37 -4.60 28.25
C ARG A 127 -3.09 -3.69 29.23
N GLN A 128 -2.44 -3.33 30.34
CA GLN A 128 -3.03 -2.42 31.33
C GLN A 128 -3.38 -1.06 30.72
N ARG A 129 -2.50 -0.49 29.88
CA ARG A 129 -2.74 0.79 29.20
C ARG A 129 -3.87 0.71 28.17
N ILE A 130 -3.96 -0.36 27.39
CA ILE A 130 -5.06 -0.57 26.43
C ILE A 130 -6.40 -0.71 27.18
N SER A 131 -6.44 -1.50 28.25
CA SER A 131 -7.66 -1.66 29.06
C SER A 131 -8.07 -0.35 29.74
N ALA A 132 -7.10 0.43 30.24
CA ALA A 132 -7.38 1.75 30.81
C ALA A 132 -7.91 2.74 29.76
N LEU A 133 -7.34 2.73 28.55
CA LEU A 133 -7.82 3.54 27.42
C LEU A 133 -9.27 3.19 27.06
N LYS A 134 -9.59 1.89 26.92
CA LYS A 134 -10.97 1.44 26.63
C LYS A 134 -11.97 1.89 27.70
N ARG A 135 -11.64 1.72 28.98
CA ARG A 135 -12.49 2.18 30.10
C ARG A 135 -12.71 3.68 30.07
N HIS A 136 -11.67 4.45 29.74
CA HIS A 136 -11.76 5.90 29.65
C HIS A 136 -12.67 6.36 28.50
N LEU A 137 -12.61 5.69 27.34
CA LEU A 137 -13.50 5.98 26.21
C LEU A 137 -14.96 5.65 26.54
N VAL A 138 -15.21 4.48 27.12
CA VAL A 138 -16.57 4.06 27.54
C VAL A 138 -17.15 5.02 28.58
N ALA A 139 -16.36 5.46 29.56
CA ALA A 139 -16.81 6.40 30.59
C ALA A 139 -17.24 7.77 30.03
N ARG A 140 -16.76 8.15 28.83
CA ARG A 140 -17.14 9.39 28.15
C ARG A 140 -18.37 9.24 27.25
N GLY A 141 -19.01 8.07 27.23
CA GLY A 141 -20.13 7.80 26.30
C GLY A 141 -19.72 7.76 24.84
N LEU A 142 -18.40 7.76 24.56
CA LEU A 142 -17.89 7.48 23.23
C LEU A 142 -18.02 5.97 23.04
N ALA A 143 -18.81 5.57 22.04
CA ALA A 143 -18.79 4.18 21.60
C ALA A 143 -17.32 3.81 21.38
N ALA A 144 -16.86 2.74 22.04
CA ALA A 144 -15.55 2.19 21.70
C ALA A 144 -15.58 1.97 20.18
N PRO A 145 -14.64 2.53 19.41
CA PRO A 145 -14.63 2.32 17.98
C PRO A 145 -14.77 0.82 17.74
N GLU A 146 -15.87 0.42 17.08
CA GLU A 146 -16.27 -0.99 16.92
C GLU A 146 -15.14 -1.78 16.26
N GLU A 147 -14.38 -1.04 15.46
CA GLU A 147 -12.98 -1.27 15.21
C GLU A 147 -12.24 0.02 15.59
N LEU A 148 -11.30 -0.03 16.54
CA LEU A 148 -10.09 0.76 16.33
C LEU A 148 -9.58 0.18 15.03
N SER A 149 -9.97 0.77 13.89
CA SER A 149 -9.47 0.43 12.57
C SER A 149 -7.98 0.75 12.63
N GLY A 150 -7.22 -0.12 13.30
CA GLY A 150 -5.82 -0.32 13.06
C GLY A 150 -5.83 -0.59 11.58
N LEU A 151 -5.42 0.43 10.84
CA LEU A 151 -5.44 0.53 9.41
C LEU A 151 -5.33 -0.87 8.84
N HIS A 152 -6.45 -1.42 8.37
CA HIS A 152 -6.48 -2.65 7.58
C HIS A 152 -5.86 -2.32 6.22
N LEU A 153 -4.62 -1.87 6.25
CA LEU A 153 -3.72 -1.94 5.13
C LEU A 153 -3.18 -3.36 5.22
N ASP A 154 -3.52 -4.19 4.23
CA ASP A 154 -3.05 -5.57 3.99
C ASP A 154 -1.52 -5.64 3.78
N LEU A 155 -0.75 -4.84 4.51
CA LEU A 155 0.69 -4.68 4.41
C LEU A 155 1.32 -5.35 5.62
N ALA A 156 2.26 -6.26 5.35
CA ALA A 156 3.02 -6.93 6.39
C ALA A 156 4.09 -5.97 6.97
N TYR A 157 3.67 -4.99 7.78
CA TYR A 157 4.52 -3.94 8.35
C TYR A 157 5.80 -4.45 9.02
N GLY A 158 5.74 -5.60 9.71
CA GLY A 158 6.93 -6.26 10.26
C GLY A 158 7.95 -6.66 9.18
N ARG A 159 7.48 -7.24 8.08
CA ARG A 159 8.35 -7.61 6.94
C ARG A 159 8.86 -6.39 6.18
N ILE A 160 8.03 -5.34 6.08
CA ILE A 160 8.43 -4.06 5.50
C ILE A 160 9.59 -3.47 6.29
N ARG A 161 9.50 -3.45 7.62
CA ARG A 161 10.57 -2.98 8.51
C ARG A 161 11.85 -3.81 8.35
N ASP A 162 11.74 -5.14 8.34
CA ASP A 162 12.89 -6.04 8.20
C ASP A 162 13.67 -5.80 6.89
N VAL A 163 12.98 -5.36 5.83
CA VAL A 163 13.61 -5.01 4.54
C VAL A 163 14.11 -3.56 4.51
N LEU A 164 13.35 -2.63 5.09
CA LEU A 164 13.67 -1.19 5.07
C LEU A 164 14.86 -0.83 5.96
N LEU A 165 15.00 -1.44 7.14
CA LEU A 165 16.06 -1.09 8.08
C LEU A 165 17.47 -1.37 7.50
N PRO A 166 17.75 -2.56 6.93
CA PRO A 166 19.03 -2.80 6.25
C PRO A 166 19.23 -1.88 5.04
N ALA A 167 18.18 -1.58 4.26
CA ALA A 167 18.28 -0.70 3.11
C ALA A 167 18.61 0.74 3.52
N LEU A 168 17.98 1.25 4.58
CA LEU A 168 18.24 2.58 5.14
C LEU A 168 19.70 2.73 5.57
N LEU A 169 20.22 1.73 6.30
CA LEU A 169 21.61 1.70 6.76
C LEU A 169 22.61 1.62 5.60
N ARG A 170 22.37 0.73 4.62
CA ARG A 170 23.24 0.58 3.43
C ARG A 170 23.33 1.85 2.60
N HIS A 171 22.23 2.57 2.45
CA HIS A 171 22.15 3.74 1.57
C HIS A 171 22.41 5.07 2.29
N GLY A 172 22.71 5.04 3.60
CA GLY A 172 22.95 6.25 4.40
C GLY A 172 21.78 7.23 4.36
N GLY A 173 20.54 6.70 4.33
CA GLY A 173 19.34 7.52 4.26
C GLY A 173 18.98 8.18 5.59
N SER A 174 18.20 9.25 5.53
CA SER A 174 17.64 9.94 6.70
C SER A 174 16.46 9.17 7.29
N PHE A 175 15.59 8.62 6.42
CA PHE A 175 14.47 7.77 6.82
C PHE A 175 14.04 6.87 5.67
N ALA A 176 13.30 5.82 5.98
CA ALA A 176 12.74 4.90 5.01
C ALA A 176 11.27 4.63 5.34
N SER A 177 10.45 4.49 4.30
CA SER A 177 9.01 4.27 4.45
C SER A 177 8.48 3.51 3.24
N HIS A 178 7.16 3.37 3.16
CA HIS A 178 6.47 2.86 2.00
C HIS A 178 5.37 3.82 1.56
N ASP A 179 5.08 3.81 0.26
CA ASP A 179 3.89 4.43 -0.33
C ASP A 179 2.62 3.66 0.14
N PRO A 180 1.42 4.27 0.17
CA PRO A 180 0.14 3.55 0.18
C PRO A 180 0.08 2.25 -0.65
N ASP A 181 0.81 2.19 -1.78
CA ASP A 181 0.95 1.02 -2.66
C ASP A 181 1.89 -0.10 -2.13
N GLY A 182 2.55 0.11 -0.99
CA GLY A 182 3.53 -0.81 -0.39
C GLY A 182 4.93 -0.74 -1.03
N HIS A 183 5.16 0.20 -1.94
CA HIS A 183 6.48 0.43 -2.52
C HIS A 183 7.43 1.02 -1.49
N LEU A 184 8.53 0.31 -1.25
CA LEU A 184 9.55 0.69 -0.30
C LEU A 184 10.44 1.80 -0.87
N PHE A 185 10.67 2.85 -0.10
CA PHE A 185 11.57 3.93 -0.48
C PHE A 185 12.47 4.37 0.67
N VAL A 186 13.65 4.89 0.32
CA VAL A 186 14.64 5.46 1.25
C VAL A 186 14.89 6.90 0.84
N VAL A 187 14.72 7.83 1.77
CA VAL A 187 15.02 9.26 1.56
C VAL A 187 16.39 9.56 2.12
N ARG A 188 17.27 10.13 1.30
CA ARG A 188 18.61 10.59 1.69
C ARG A 188 18.73 12.10 1.52
N ARG A 189 19.62 12.74 2.28
CA ARG A 189 19.97 14.14 2.01
C ARG A 189 20.70 14.24 0.68
N SER A 190 20.38 15.26 -0.11
CA SER A 190 21.14 15.64 -1.30
C SER A 190 22.57 15.99 -0.88
N GLN A 191 23.57 15.30 -1.43
CA GLN A 191 24.98 15.72 -1.37
C GLN A 191 25.34 16.59 -2.58
N SER A 192 24.51 17.58 -2.90
CA SER A 192 24.96 18.67 -3.77
C SER A 192 26.02 19.44 -3.01
N GLY A 193 27.29 19.09 -3.24
CA GLY A 193 28.43 19.85 -2.74
C GLY A 193 28.27 21.31 -3.12
N THR A 194 28.70 22.20 -2.22
CA THR A 194 28.69 23.65 -2.39
C THR A 194 29.07 24.01 -3.83
N PRO A 195 28.27 24.80 -4.56
CA PRO A 195 28.69 25.27 -5.88
C PRO A 195 30.01 26.00 -5.68
N ARG A 196 31.06 25.58 -6.39
CA ARG A 196 32.32 26.32 -6.41
C ARG A 196 32.00 27.71 -6.93
N GLN A 197 32.17 28.71 -6.07
CA GLN A 197 32.18 30.12 -6.45
C GLN A 197 33.42 30.43 -7.27
#